data_AF-A0AAP8LBH6-F1
#
_entry.id   AF-A0AAP8LBH6-F1
#
_cell.length_a   1.000
_cell.length_b   1.000
_cell.length_c   1.000
_cell.angle_alpha   90.00
_cell.angle_beta   90.00
_cell.angle_gamma   90.00
#
_symmetry.space_group_name_H-M   'P 1'
#
loop_
_entity.id
_entity.type
_entity.pdbx_description
1 polymer ?
#
loop_
_entity_poly.entity_id
_entity_poly.type
_entity_poly.pdbx_seq_one_letter_code
_entity_poly.pdbx_strand_id
1 'polypeptide(L)'
;MGQTTRYRHGAFDLLREVEDAGGQRILCHYDGAARLTQLTRSGNQQWRLHYDAAGQMAGEEDWSGRRTVYIRDEQGRLAEKHRPDGSVWRYARDRERSSEVHFLY
;
A
#
# COMPACT_ATOMS: atom_id res chain seq x y z
N MET A 1 -10.64 19.28 -19.49
CA MET A 1 -9.26 18.95 -19.90
C MET A 1 -8.94 17.57 -19.35
N GLY A 2 -8.54 16.63 -20.21
CA GLY A 2 -8.43 15.20 -19.88
C GLY A 2 -7.18 14.90 -19.07
N GLN A 3 -7.37 14.64 -17.77
CA GLN A 3 -6.34 14.09 -16.90
C GLN A 3 -6.03 12.66 -17.36
N THR A 4 -5.02 12.51 -18.21
CA THR A 4 -4.69 11.21 -18.81
C THR A 4 -3.55 10.58 -18.02
N THR A 5 -3.88 9.59 -17.19
CA THR A 5 -2.85 8.73 -16.59
C THR A 5 -2.39 7.73 -17.63
N ARG A 6 -1.07 7.63 -17.85
CA ARG A 6 -0.48 6.65 -18.77
C ARG A 6 0.17 5.52 -17.98
N TYR A 7 -0.08 4.30 -18.43
CA TYR A 7 0.48 3.09 -17.87
C TYR A 7 1.42 2.46 -18.88
N ARG A 8 2.61 2.06 -18.45
CA ARG A 8 3.55 1.31 -19.27
C ARG A 8 3.82 -0.03 -18.63
N HIS A 9 3.56 -1.09 -19.38
CA HIS A 9 3.80 -2.46 -18.96
C HIS A 9 5.16 -2.94 -19.48
N GLY A 10 5.83 -3.78 -18.69
CA GLY A 10 7.11 -4.41 -19.02
C GLY A 10 6.95 -5.89 -19.35
N ALA A 11 8.00 -6.67 -19.06
CA ALA A 11 7.93 -8.12 -19.16
C ALA A 11 6.86 -8.69 -18.22
N PHE A 12 6.24 -9.80 -18.64
CA PHE A 12 5.14 -10.46 -17.90
C PHE A 12 3.92 -9.57 -17.67
N ASP A 13 3.73 -8.54 -18.50
CA ASP A 13 2.63 -7.58 -18.42
C ASP A 13 2.58 -6.79 -17.09
N LEU A 14 3.68 -6.79 -16.34
CA LEU A 14 3.79 -6.06 -15.08
C LEU A 14 3.92 -4.56 -15.35
N LEU A 15 3.15 -3.78 -14.61
CA LEU A 15 3.21 -2.32 -14.67
C LEU A 15 4.60 -1.85 -14.28
N ARG A 16 5.31 -1.14 -15.15
CA ARG A 16 6.69 -0.68 -14.90
C ARG A 16 6.73 0.80 -14.56
N GLU A 17 5.88 1.58 -15.20
CA GLU A 17 5.84 3.02 -15.05
C GLU A 17 4.40 3.53 -15.14
N VAL A 18 4.07 4.45 -14.24
CA VAL A 18 2.84 5.25 -14.27
C VAL A 18 3.22 6.70 -14.42
N GLU A 19 2.67 7.37 -15.42
CA GLU A 19 2.72 8.83 -15.56
C GLU A 19 1.36 9.36 -15.14
N ASP A 20 1.29 10.08 -14.02
CA ASP A 20 0.06 10.69 -13.56
C ASP A 20 -0.37 11.87 -14.45
N ALA A 21 -1.57 12.41 -14.22
CA ALA A 21 -2.09 13.53 -14.98
C ALA A 21 -1.30 14.85 -14.83
N GLY A 22 -0.49 14.98 -13.77
CA GLY A 22 0.45 16.07 -13.55
C GLY A 22 1.83 15.84 -14.19
N GLY A 23 2.03 14.72 -14.90
CA GLY A 23 3.29 14.36 -15.54
C GLY A 23 4.31 13.75 -14.58
N GLN A 24 3.94 13.42 -13.34
CA GLN A 24 4.82 12.74 -12.41
C GLN A 24 4.97 11.27 -12.83
N ARG A 25 6.22 10.85 -13.06
CA ARG A 25 6.56 9.45 -13.33
C ARG A 25 6.83 8.70 -12.04
N ILE A 26 6.17 7.54 -11.92
CA ILE A 26 6.31 6.60 -10.83
C ILE A 26 6.78 5.29 -11.42
N LEU A 27 7.93 4.81 -10.97
CA LEU A 27 8.49 3.51 -11.33
C LEU A 27 8.01 2.45 -10.34
N CYS A 28 7.59 1.31 -10.85
CA CYS A 28 7.12 0.18 -10.07
C CYS A 28 8.19 -0.92 -10.01
N HIS A 29 8.46 -1.41 -8.81
CA HIS A 29 9.45 -2.44 -8.54
C HIS A 29 8.77 -3.65 -7.90
N TYR A 30 9.20 -4.84 -8.31
CA TYR A 30 8.59 -6.10 -7.93
C TYR A 30 9.63 -7.05 -7.34
N ASP A 31 9.20 -7.96 -6.49
CA ASP A 31 10.02 -9.10 -6.08
C ASP A 31 9.96 -10.26 -7.10
N GLY A 32 10.70 -11.34 -6.82
CA GLY A 32 10.73 -12.53 -7.68
C GLY A 32 9.38 -13.27 -7.79
N ALA A 33 8.40 -12.95 -6.94
CA ALA A 33 7.05 -13.47 -7.00
C ALA A 33 6.08 -12.52 -7.73
N ALA A 34 6.61 -11.52 -8.44
CA ALA A 34 5.85 -10.50 -9.14
C ALA A 34 4.92 -9.66 -8.24
N ARG A 35 5.28 -9.49 -6.97
CA ARG A 35 4.54 -8.62 -6.03
C ARG A 35 5.18 -7.24 -5.99
N LEU A 36 4.37 -6.19 -6.06
CA LEU A 36 4.84 -4.80 -6.02
C LEU A 36 5.43 -4.51 -4.63
N THR A 37 6.74 -4.24 -4.55
CA THR A 37 7.46 -3.99 -3.29
C THR A 37 7.89 -2.54 -3.12
N GLN A 38 8.03 -1.79 -4.23
CA GLN A 38 8.42 -0.39 -4.15
C GLN A 38 7.86 0.41 -5.31
N LEU A 39 7.45 1.64 -5.02
CA LEU A 39 7.19 2.68 -5.99
C LEU A 39 8.24 3.77 -5.82
N THR A 40 8.82 4.27 -6.91
CA THR A 40 9.81 5.34 -6.88
C THR A 40 9.36 6.50 -7.75
N ARG A 41 9.30 7.72 -7.22
CA ARG A 41 8.98 8.92 -7.98
C ARG A 41 10.18 9.86 -8.10
N SER A 42 10.01 10.95 -8.83
CA SER A 42 11.02 12.01 -8.97
C SER A 42 11.60 12.45 -7.62
N GLY A 43 12.92 12.68 -7.56
CA GLY A 43 13.60 13.07 -6.32
C GLY A 43 13.91 11.89 -5.38
N ASN A 44 13.94 10.66 -5.89
CA ASN A 44 14.26 9.44 -5.14
C ASN A 44 13.33 9.20 -3.93
N GLN A 45 12.11 9.74 -3.97
CA GLN A 45 11.08 9.44 -2.99
C GLN A 45 10.52 8.06 -3.28
N GLN A 46 10.39 7.26 -2.24
CA GLN A 46 10.03 5.84 -2.34
C GLN A 46 8.82 5.55 -1.46
N TRP A 47 7.89 4.77 -1.97
CA TRP A 47 6.86 4.11 -1.19
C TRP A 47 7.19 2.62 -1.17
N ARG A 48 7.46 2.05 -0.01
CA ARG A 48 7.80 0.63 0.14
C ARG A 48 6.60 -0.15 0.66
N LEU A 49 6.38 -1.33 0.10
CA LEU A 49 5.36 -2.28 0.54
C LEU A 49 6.05 -3.52 1.08
N HIS A 50 5.63 -3.92 2.28
CA HIS A 50 6.20 -5.03 3.03
C HIS A 50 5.19 -6.16 3.08
N TYR A 51 5.64 -7.37 2.77
CA TYR A 51 4.80 -8.58 2.79
C TYR A 51 5.35 -9.57 3.82
N ASP A 52 4.45 -10.34 4.42
CA ASP A 52 4.82 -11.47 5.27
C ASP A 52 5.20 -12.71 4.44
N ALA A 53 5.58 -13.80 5.13
CA ALA A 53 5.94 -15.06 4.50
C ALA A 53 4.79 -15.71 3.71
N ALA A 54 3.54 -15.39 4.04
CA ALA A 54 2.35 -15.84 3.30
C ALA A 54 2.05 -14.94 2.10
N GLY A 55 2.82 -13.88 1.89
CA GLY A 55 2.66 -12.93 0.80
C GLY A 55 1.54 -11.91 0.99
N GLN A 56 1.10 -11.72 2.23
CA GLN A 56 0.09 -10.74 2.57
C GLN A 56 0.77 -9.43 3.01
N MET A 57 0.20 -8.29 2.66
CA MET A 57 0.79 -6.98 2.95
C MET A 57 0.81 -6.71 4.45
N ALA A 58 1.98 -6.80 5.09
CA ALA A 58 2.21 -6.61 6.52
C ALA A 58 2.47 -5.14 6.89
N GLY A 59 2.84 -4.31 5.92
CA GLY A 59 3.07 -2.89 6.17
C GLY A 59 3.40 -2.13 4.91
N GLU A 60 3.44 -0.82 5.06
CA GLU A 60 3.88 0.09 4.01
C GLU A 60 4.57 1.29 4.63
N GLU A 61 5.49 1.88 3.88
CA GLU A 61 6.14 3.14 4.21
C GLU A 61 5.86 4.10 3.06
N ASP A 62 5.17 5.20 3.36
CA ASP A 62 4.79 6.17 2.34
C ASP A 62 5.97 7.04 1.86
N TRP A 63 5.69 7.95 0.92
CA TRP A 63 6.68 8.87 0.36
C TRP A 63 7.39 9.78 1.37
N SER A 64 6.80 9.97 2.56
CA SER A 64 7.35 10.75 3.66
C SER A 64 8.11 9.90 4.68
N GLY A 65 8.26 8.59 4.41
CA GLY A 65 8.88 7.63 5.31
C GLY A 65 7.99 7.24 6.48
N ARG A 66 6.71 7.60 6.46
CA ARG A 66 5.78 7.26 7.52
C ARG A 66 5.31 5.83 7.33
N ARG A 67 5.39 5.04 8.40
CA ARG A 67 5.08 3.62 8.38
C ARG A 67 3.67 3.34 8.86
N THR A 68 2.96 2.51 8.10
CA THR A 68 1.69 1.89 8.50
C THR A 68 1.90 0.39 8.61
N VAL A 69 1.39 -0.23 9.67
CA VAL A 69 1.51 -1.67 9.92
C VAL A 69 0.14 -2.31 9.92
N TYR A 70 0.04 -3.49 9.31
CA TYR A 70 -1.19 -4.25 9.15
C TYR A 70 -1.05 -5.57 9.90
N ILE A 71 -1.82 -5.74 10.97
CA ILE A 71 -1.84 -6.95 11.79
C ILE A 71 -3.05 -7.78 11.41
N ARG A 72 -2.83 -9.08 11.23
CA ARG A 72 -3.88 -10.03 10.87
C ARG A 72 -4.12 -11.05 11.97
N ASP A 73 -5.34 -11.59 11.99
CA ASP A 73 -5.68 -12.71 12.85
C ASP A 73 -5.21 -14.05 12.27
N GLU A 74 -5.40 -15.13 13.03
CA GLU A 74 -5.03 -16.49 12.63
C GLU A 74 -5.74 -16.99 11.37
N GLN A 75 -6.84 -16.34 10.97
CA GLN A 75 -7.55 -16.65 9.73
C GLN A 75 -7.05 -15.79 8.54
N GLY A 76 -5.98 -15.01 8.72
CA GLY A 76 -5.39 -14.16 7.69
C GLY A 76 -6.20 -12.91 7.38
N ARG A 77 -7.13 -12.51 8.27
CA ARG A 77 -7.99 -11.33 8.06
C ARG A 77 -7.37 -10.13 8.77
N LEU A 78 -7.54 -8.94 8.21
CA LEU A 78 -7.04 -7.71 8.82
C LEU A 78 -7.74 -7.48 10.16
N ALA A 79 -6.97 -7.49 11.25
CA ALA A 79 -7.43 -7.29 12.61
C ALA A 79 -7.11 -5.88 13.09
N GLU A 80 -5.88 -5.40 12.83
CA GLU A 80 -5.47 -4.05 13.21
C GLU A 80 -4.70 -3.32 12.10
N LYS A 81 -4.88 -2.00 12.04
CA LYS A 81 -4.08 -1.09 11.22
C LYS A 81 -3.51 0.01 12.11
N HIS A 82 -2.19 0.01 12.25
CA HIS A 82 -1.44 0.99 13.03
C HIS A 82 -0.92 2.05 12.08
N ARG A 83 -1.38 3.29 12.26
CA ARG A 83 -0.98 4.43 11.43
C ARG A 83 0.19 5.20 12.07
N PRO A 84 0.92 5.98 11.26
CA PRO A 84 2.09 6.73 11.74
C PRO A 84 1.76 7.86 12.73
N ASP A 85 0.50 8.29 12.80
CA ASP A 85 0.00 9.27 13.77
C ASP A 85 -0.28 8.65 15.15
N GLY A 86 -0.01 7.35 15.33
CA GLY A 86 -0.33 6.59 16.54
C GLY A 86 -1.77 6.06 16.56
N SER A 87 -2.60 6.41 15.58
CA SER A 87 -3.96 5.92 15.49
C SER A 87 -3.97 4.42 15.19
N VAL A 88 -4.62 3.64 16.05
CA VAL A 88 -4.83 2.21 15.85
C VAL A 88 -6.28 1.94 15.50
N TRP A 89 -6.46 1.26 14.39
CA TRP A 89 -7.77 0.89 13.89
C TRP A 89 -7.95 -0.59 14.07
N ARG A 90 -9.01 -1.00 14.75
CA ARG A 90 -9.34 -2.41 14.96
C ARG A 90 -10.57 -2.77 14.17
N TYR A 91 -10.45 -3.84 13.40
CA TYR A 91 -11.53 -4.38 12.61
C TYR A 91 -12.16 -5.55 13.39
N ALA A 92 -13.15 -5.24 14.22
CA ALA A 92 -14.00 -6.25 14.81
C ALA A 92 -15.19 -6.47 13.88
N ARG A 93 -15.37 -7.69 13.36
CA ARG A 93 -16.65 -8.05 12.75
C ARG A 93 -17.58 -8.57 13.83
N ASP A 94 -18.50 -7.72 14.25
CA ASP A 94 -19.83 -8.19 14.59
C ASP A 94 -20.52 -8.64 13.30
N ARG A 95 -21.33 -9.69 13.35
CA ARG A 95 -21.86 -10.36 12.16
C ARG A 95 -22.87 -9.50 11.38
N GLU A 96 -23.17 -8.28 11.85
CA GLU A 96 -23.95 -7.27 11.15
C GLU A 96 -23.37 -5.87 11.41
N ARG A 97 -23.12 -5.11 10.35
CA ARG A 97 -22.57 -3.74 10.31
C ARG A 97 -21.08 -3.61 10.66
N SER A 98 -20.32 -3.24 9.62
CA SER A 98 -18.97 -2.69 9.73
C SER A 98 -19.05 -1.32 10.39
N SER A 99 -18.89 -1.24 11.72
CA SER A 99 -18.76 0.04 12.40
C SER A 99 -17.29 0.39 12.56
N GLU A 100 -16.90 1.46 11.88
CA GLU A 100 -15.62 2.14 12.01
C GLU A 100 -15.54 2.76 13.41
N VAL A 101 -14.70 2.19 14.30
CA VAL A 101 -14.47 2.78 15.62
C VAL A 101 -13.23 3.66 15.55
N HIS A 102 -13.46 4.95 15.36
CA HIS A 102 -12.44 5.99 15.36
C HIS A 102 -12.21 6.43 16.83
N PHE A 103 -11.05 6.12 17.40
CA PHE A 103 -10.62 6.76 18.63
C PHE A 103 -9.61 7.86 18.29
N LEU A 104 -10.04 9.12 18.43
CA LEU A 104 -9.14 10.26 18.49
C LEU A 104 -8.68 10.38 19.96
N TYR A 105 -7.37 10.41 20.18
CA TYR A 105 -6.78 10.82 21.46
C TYR A 105 -6.34 12.28 21.37
#